data_AF-A0A259HEL5-F1
#
_entry.id   AF-A0A259HEL5-F1
#
_cell.length_a   1.000
_cell.length_b   1.000
_cell.length_c   1.000
_cell.angle_alpha   90.00
_cell.angle_beta   90.00
_cell.angle_gamma   90.00
#
_symmetry.space_group_name_H-M   'P 1'
#
loop_
_entity.id
_entity.type
_entity.pdbx_description
1 polymer ?
#
loop_
_entity_poly.entity_id
_entity_poly.type
_entity_poly.pdbx_seq_one_letter_code
_entity_poly.pdbx_strand_id
1 'polypeptide(L)'
;NITKRHSATRLQFARFGGACPLWNVHDAFARPDKLLVQLAQMPDGVRYVCIASGVVKRSGSYLQPDRRYALGLGCEVQYADDLIYAEGLDLGGPSTPIGVSCRICERNDCPQRAFPPVDRRFDVLEDERRIVPFSLRPENG
;
A
#
# COMPACT_ATOMS: atom_id res chain seq x y z
N ASN A 1 8.04 -6.31 6.71
CA ASN A 1 7.42 -7.46 7.40
C ASN A 1 6.14 -6.95 8.07
N ILE A 2 5.04 -7.71 8.06
CA ILE A 2 3.80 -7.37 8.79
C ILE A 2 3.58 -8.47 9.84
N THR A 3 3.69 -8.09 11.11
CA THR A 3 3.70 -9.01 12.27
C THR A 3 2.33 -9.23 12.92
N LYS A 4 1.34 -8.38 12.61
CA LYS A 4 -0.05 -8.51 13.06
C LYS A 4 -1.02 -8.14 11.94
N ARG A 5 -2.17 -8.82 11.88
CA ARG A 5 -3.30 -8.49 11.01
C ARG A 5 -4.59 -8.79 11.77
N HIS A 6 -5.53 -7.86 11.71
CA HIS A 6 -6.88 -7.98 12.27
C HIS A 6 -7.84 -7.32 11.28
N SER A 7 -9.06 -7.84 11.15
CA SER A 7 -10.09 -7.25 10.28
C SER A 7 -11.48 -7.69 10.73
N ALA A 8 -12.47 -6.82 10.58
CA ALA A 8 -13.88 -7.13 10.82
C ALA A 8 -14.58 -7.71 9.57
N THR A 9 -14.07 -7.43 8.37
CA THR A 9 -14.69 -7.76 7.08
C THR A 9 -13.64 -8.34 6.10
N ARG A 10 -13.94 -8.45 4.81
CA ARG A 10 -13.01 -8.93 3.77
C ARG A 10 -12.00 -7.85 3.32
N LEU A 11 -11.27 -7.25 4.25
CA LEU A 11 -10.19 -6.31 3.90
C LEU A 11 -9.07 -7.05 3.15
N GLN A 12 -8.85 -6.76 1.86
CA GLN A 12 -7.91 -7.48 1.00
C GLN A 12 -6.47 -7.57 1.60
N PHE A 13 -5.98 -6.47 2.19
CA PHE A 13 -4.67 -6.41 2.86
C PHE A 13 -4.52 -7.38 4.04
N ALA A 14 -5.62 -7.73 4.71
CA ALA A 14 -5.63 -8.58 5.90
C ALA A 14 -5.42 -10.07 5.58
N ARG A 15 -5.63 -10.50 4.32
CA ARG A 15 -5.52 -11.91 3.93
C ARG A 15 -4.25 -12.21 3.12
N PHE A 16 -3.99 -11.47 2.04
CA PHE A 16 -2.89 -11.77 1.11
C PHE A 16 -2.15 -10.52 0.59
N GLY A 17 -1.81 -9.57 1.48
CA GLY A 17 -1.14 -8.34 1.02
C GLY A 17 -0.42 -7.50 2.07
N GLY A 18 -0.20 -6.25 1.68
CA GLY A 18 0.52 -5.23 2.45
C GLY A 18 1.99 -5.08 2.06
N ALA A 19 2.30 -5.18 0.77
CA ALA A 19 3.66 -5.00 0.23
C ALA A 19 3.68 -4.20 -1.09
N CYS A 20 2.68 -3.33 -1.31
CA CYS A 20 2.70 -2.33 -2.38
C CYS A 20 3.32 -1.05 -1.83
N PRO A 21 4.44 -0.55 -2.37
CA PRO A 21 5.17 0.59 -1.80
C PRO A 21 4.39 1.91 -1.82
N LEU A 22 3.31 1.98 -2.62
CA LEU A 22 2.38 3.12 -2.66
C LEU A 22 1.41 3.19 -1.45
N TRP A 23 1.36 2.18 -0.59
CA TRP A 23 0.54 2.20 0.62
C TRP A 23 1.23 2.97 1.77
N ASN A 24 0.56 3.98 2.33
CA ASN A 24 1.12 4.93 3.30
C ASN A 24 1.73 4.32 4.58
N VAL A 25 1.38 3.08 4.95
CA VAL A 25 2.01 2.38 6.08
C VAL A 25 3.51 2.16 5.92
N HIS A 26 4.03 2.22 4.68
CA HIS A 26 5.46 2.07 4.41
C HIS A 26 6.25 3.38 4.64
N ASP A 27 5.69 4.54 4.33
CA ASP A 27 6.29 5.87 4.59
C ASP A 27 6.20 6.28 6.07
N ALA A 28 5.21 5.75 6.81
CA ALA A 28 5.04 5.97 8.25
C ALA A 28 6.31 5.65 9.08
N PHE A 29 7.16 4.72 8.62
CA PHE A 29 8.45 4.42 9.26
C PHE A 29 9.46 5.58 9.19
N ALA A 30 9.37 6.43 8.17
CA ALA A 30 10.21 7.61 7.99
C ALA A 30 9.64 8.86 8.69
N ARG A 31 8.39 8.81 9.16
CA ARG A 31 7.65 9.95 9.74
C ARG A 31 6.90 9.56 11.03
N PRO A 32 7.59 9.04 12.08
CA PRO A 32 6.92 8.51 13.27
C PRO A 32 6.05 9.56 13.98
N ASP A 33 6.48 10.82 14.00
CA ASP A 33 5.78 11.92 14.67
C ASP A 33 4.61 12.49 13.83
N LYS A 34 4.19 11.80 12.76
CA LYS A 34 3.05 12.20 11.92
C LYS A 34 2.03 11.08 11.77
N LEU A 35 0.76 11.48 11.85
CA LEU A 35 -0.32 10.69 11.27
C LEU A 35 -0.32 10.92 9.76
N LEU A 36 -0.51 9.85 8.99
CA LEU A 36 -0.64 9.88 7.55
C LEU A 36 -2.05 9.40 7.18
N VAL A 37 -2.69 10.12 6.26
CA VAL A 37 -3.99 9.75 5.69
C VAL A 37 -3.83 9.59 4.19
N GLN A 38 -4.48 8.59 3.60
CA GLN A 38 -4.45 8.29 2.18
C GLN A 38 -5.81 7.79 1.72
N LEU A 39 -6.37 8.41 0.69
CA LEU A 39 -7.46 7.83 -0.07
C LEU A 39 -6.86 6.88 -1.12
N ALA A 40 -7.07 5.58 -0.93
CA ALA A 40 -6.45 4.52 -1.72
C ALA A 40 -7.49 3.70 -2.50
N GLN A 41 -7.11 3.14 -3.64
CA GLN A 41 -7.99 2.28 -4.44
C GLN A 41 -7.30 0.96 -4.81
N MET A 42 -7.99 -0.15 -4.58
CA MET A 42 -7.56 -1.51 -4.96
C MET A 42 -7.85 -1.83 -6.44
N PRO A 43 -7.27 -2.90 -7.02
CA PRO A 43 -7.49 -3.27 -8.43
C PRO A 43 -8.94 -3.62 -8.74
N ASP A 44 -9.68 -4.15 -7.76
CA ASP A 44 -11.13 -4.39 -7.80
C ASP A 44 -11.99 -3.11 -7.77
N GLY A 45 -11.34 -1.93 -7.79
CA GLY A 45 -11.99 -0.62 -7.80
C GLY A 45 -12.42 -0.11 -6.42
N VAL A 46 -12.37 -0.95 -5.38
CA VAL A 46 -12.83 -0.57 -4.03
C VAL A 46 -11.90 0.48 -3.43
N ARG A 47 -12.51 1.53 -2.86
CA ARG A 47 -11.83 2.70 -2.28
C ARG A 47 -11.80 2.62 -0.76
N TYR A 48 -10.66 2.97 -0.18
CA TYR A 48 -10.38 2.90 1.25
C TYR A 48 -9.82 4.22 1.78
N VAL A 49 -10.26 4.64 2.97
CA VAL A 49 -9.55 5.64 3.77
C VAL A 49 -8.51 4.88 4.61
N CYS A 50 -7.23 5.07 4.28
CA CYS A 50 -6.11 4.41 4.94
C CYS A 50 -5.36 5.40 5.86
N ILE A 51 -5.23 5.05 7.13
CA ILE A 51 -4.48 5.81 8.14
C ILE A 51 -3.21 5.05 8.50
N ALA A 52 -2.09 5.74 8.65
CA ALA A 52 -0.86 5.16 9.16
C ALA A 52 -0.12 6.06 10.16
N SER A 53 0.64 5.44 11.08
CA SER A 53 1.52 6.12 12.03
C SER A 53 2.72 5.23 12.37
N GLY A 54 3.92 5.82 12.49
CA GLY A 54 5.11 5.14 12.97
C GLY A 54 5.21 5.18 14.50
N VAL A 55 5.47 4.05 15.14
CA VAL A 55 5.64 3.94 16.59
C VAL A 55 7.04 3.45 16.94
N VAL A 56 7.77 4.29 17.67
CA VAL A 56 9.11 3.98 18.19
C VAL A 56 8.98 3.54 19.65
N LYS A 57 9.20 2.25 19.92
CA LYS A 57 9.35 1.74 21.29
C LYS A 57 10.81 1.83 21.67
N ARG A 58 11.16 2.90 22.40
CA ARG A 58 12.53 3.19 22.82
C ARG A 58 13.17 2.02 23.57
N SER A 59 14.46 1.82 23.35
CA SER A 59 15.28 0.97 24.20
C SER A 59 15.55 1.64 25.56
N GLY A 60 16.09 0.89 26.53
CA GLY A 60 16.48 1.43 27.84
C GLY A 60 17.88 2.04 27.89
N SER A 61 18.61 2.08 26.77
CA SER A 61 20.02 2.49 26.72
C SER A 61 20.42 2.92 25.32
N TYR A 62 21.23 3.98 25.22
CA TYR A 62 21.76 4.52 23.96
C TYR A 62 22.42 3.47 23.04
N LEU A 63 23.05 2.44 23.62
CA LEU A 63 23.73 1.37 22.87
C LEU A 63 22.79 0.24 22.40
N GLN A 64 21.49 0.31 22.69
CA GLN A 64 20.49 -0.66 22.27
C GLN A 64 19.55 -0.07 21.20
N PRO A 65 19.28 -0.76 20.08
CA PRO A 65 18.42 -0.23 19.03
C PRO A 65 16.93 -0.18 19.44
N ASP A 66 16.27 0.93 19.12
CA ASP A 66 14.83 1.09 19.27
C ASP A 66 14.03 0.09 18.42
N ARG A 67 12.91 -0.42 18.96
CA ARG A 67 11.97 -1.24 18.19
C ARG A 67 10.98 -0.34 17.46
N ARG A 68 11.10 -0.27 16.14
CA ARG A 68 10.23 0.55 15.28
C ARG A 68 9.14 -0.28 14.62
N TYR A 69 7.93 0.25 14.61
CA TYR A 69 6.74 -0.32 13.98
C TYR A 69 6.04 0.75 13.15
N ALA A 70 5.22 0.34 12.18
CA ALA A 70 4.15 1.17 11.66
C ALA A 70 2.83 0.47 11.95
N LEU A 71 1.82 1.24 12.34
CA LEU A 71 0.44 0.78 12.41
C LEU A 71 -0.29 1.33 11.18
N GLY A 72 -1.04 0.46 10.52
CA GLY A 72 -1.96 0.83 9.43
C GLY A 72 -3.38 0.44 9.83
N LEU A 73 -4.32 1.35 9.62
CA LEU A 73 -5.76 1.16 9.82
C LEU A 73 -6.48 1.60 8.53
N GLY A 74 -7.73 1.17 8.35
CA GLY A 74 -8.57 1.72 7.29
C GLY A 74 -9.92 1.04 7.16
N CYS A 75 -10.85 1.78 6.60
CA CYS A 75 -12.20 1.35 6.24
C CYS A 75 -12.47 1.62 4.75
N GLU A 76 -13.50 0.99 4.20
CA GLU A 76 -14.03 1.36 2.89
C GLU A 76 -14.67 2.76 2.96
N VAL A 77 -14.66 3.53 1.87
CA VAL A 77 -15.18 4.91 1.87
C VAL A 77 -16.65 5.04 2.28
N GLN A 78 -17.44 3.96 2.18
CA GLN A 78 -18.82 3.90 2.68
C GLN A 78 -18.93 3.97 4.22
N TYR A 79 -17.81 3.87 4.94
CA TYR A 79 -17.71 4.01 6.40
C TYR A 79 -16.75 5.17 6.78
N ALA A 80 -16.60 6.16 5.89
CA ALA A 80 -15.73 7.31 6.13
C ALA A 80 -16.35 8.33 7.12
N ASP A 81 -17.68 8.42 7.17
CA ASP A 81 -18.38 9.40 8.02
C ASP A 81 -18.20 9.11 9.53
N ASP A 82 -17.99 7.85 9.90
CA ASP A 82 -17.64 7.43 11.28
C ASP A 82 -16.15 7.70 11.64
N LEU A 83 -15.36 8.25 10.72
CA LEU A 83 -13.91 8.35 10.82
C LEU A 83 -13.44 9.80 10.70
N ILE A 84 -13.14 10.45 11.84
CA ILE A 84 -12.66 11.85 11.91
C ILE A 84 -11.49 12.17 10.95
N TYR A 85 -10.64 11.19 10.64
CA TYR A 85 -9.52 11.35 9.71
C TYR A 85 -9.92 11.36 8.23
N ALA A 86 -11.20 11.21 7.90
CA ALA A 86 -11.77 11.46 6.58
C ALA A 86 -12.28 12.91 6.42
N GLU A 87 -12.34 13.70 7.51
CA GLU A 87 -12.75 15.10 7.45
C GLU A 87 -11.87 15.90 6.47
N GLY A 88 -12.51 16.63 5.57
CA GLY A 88 -11.83 17.41 4.53
C GLY A 88 -11.25 16.59 3.35
N LEU A 89 -11.41 15.26 3.32
CA LEU A 89 -11.08 14.47 2.13
C LEU A 89 -12.17 14.58 1.07
N ASP A 90 -11.78 14.86 -0.17
CA ASP A 90 -12.64 14.57 -1.33
C ASP A 90 -12.67 13.04 -1.57
N LEU A 91 -13.66 12.38 -0.97
CA LEU A 91 -13.87 10.93 -1.10
C LEU A 91 -14.23 10.51 -2.53
N GLY A 92 -14.71 11.43 -3.38
CA GLY A 92 -15.04 11.18 -4.78
C GLY A 92 -13.85 11.37 -5.73
N GLY A 93 -12.93 12.29 -5.41
CA GLY A 93 -11.83 12.77 -6.23
C GLY A 93 -10.68 11.78 -6.48
N PRO A 94 -9.44 12.26 -6.72
CA PRO A 94 -8.29 11.39 -6.97
C PRO A 94 -7.97 10.46 -5.79
N SER A 95 -7.60 9.22 -6.08
CA SER A 95 -7.15 8.24 -5.08
C SER A 95 -5.88 7.53 -5.55
N THR A 96 -5.03 7.08 -4.63
CA THR A 96 -3.78 6.39 -4.99
C THR A 96 -4.10 4.97 -5.49
N PRO A 97 -3.71 4.60 -6.73
CA PRO A 97 -3.90 3.24 -7.23
C PRO A 97 -2.89 2.29 -6.57
N ILE A 98 -3.34 1.50 -5.60
CA ILE A 98 -2.51 0.51 -4.89
C ILE A 98 -2.94 -0.93 -5.21
N GLY A 99 -2.31 -1.90 -4.55
CA GLY A 99 -2.63 -3.32 -4.71
C GLY A 99 -2.07 -4.17 -3.55
N VAL A 100 -2.28 -5.48 -3.62
CA VAL A 100 -1.85 -6.45 -2.58
C VAL A 100 -0.32 -6.54 -2.46
N SER A 101 0.37 -6.88 -3.56
CA SER A 101 1.83 -6.83 -3.74
C SER A 101 2.17 -6.93 -5.24
N CYS A 102 3.34 -6.48 -5.68
CA CYS A 102 3.68 -6.46 -7.12
C CYS A 102 3.54 -7.83 -7.82
N ARG A 103 3.87 -8.92 -7.12
CA ARG A 103 3.86 -10.30 -7.64
C ARG A 103 2.45 -10.87 -7.92
N ILE A 104 1.39 -10.21 -7.46
CA ILE A 104 -0.02 -10.60 -7.65
C ILE A 104 -0.92 -9.35 -7.77
N CYS A 105 -0.44 -8.33 -8.48
CA CYS A 105 -1.21 -7.09 -8.71
C CYS A 105 -1.57 -6.98 -10.19
N GLU A 106 -2.86 -6.80 -10.48
CA GLU A 106 -3.40 -6.74 -11.85
C GLU A 106 -3.12 -5.41 -12.58
N ARG A 107 -2.68 -4.35 -11.87
CA ARG A 107 -2.43 -3.02 -12.46
C ARG A 107 -1.23 -3.03 -13.41
N ASN A 108 -1.48 -2.99 -14.72
CA ASN A 108 -0.46 -3.08 -15.76
C ASN A 108 0.43 -1.83 -15.89
N ASP A 109 -0.05 -0.69 -15.41
CA ASP A 109 0.45 0.68 -15.62
C ASP A 109 1.22 1.28 -14.43
N CYS A 110 1.50 0.49 -13.38
CA CYS A 110 2.09 1.00 -12.14
C CYS A 110 3.59 1.36 -12.27
N PRO A 111 3.99 2.64 -12.13
CA PRO A 111 5.40 3.07 -12.26
C PRO A 111 6.28 2.69 -11.05
N GLN A 112 5.69 2.17 -9.98
CA GLN A 112 6.38 1.67 -8.77
C GLN A 112 6.41 0.13 -8.73
N ARG A 113 6.25 -0.52 -9.88
CA ARG A 113 6.20 -1.99 -10.00
C ARG A 113 7.60 -2.60 -9.90
N ALA A 114 7.94 -3.10 -8.72
CA ALA A 114 9.23 -3.74 -8.44
C ALA A 114 9.39 -5.17 -9.00
N PHE A 115 8.28 -5.87 -9.31
CA PHE A 115 8.29 -7.23 -9.85
C PHE A 115 7.14 -7.43 -10.84
N PRO A 116 7.31 -8.30 -11.86
CA PRO A 116 6.18 -8.78 -12.66
C PRO A 116 5.25 -9.65 -11.80
N PRO A 117 3.95 -9.72 -12.12
CA PRO A 117 3.05 -10.70 -11.52
C PRO A 117 3.43 -12.14 -11.92
N VAL A 118 3.19 -13.11 -11.04
CA VAL A 118 3.55 -14.53 -11.27
C VAL A 118 2.68 -15.22 -12.33
N ASP A 119 1.50 -14.67 -12.58
CA ASP A 119 0.50 -15.09 -13.56
C ASP A 119 0.68 -14.45 -14.94
N ARG A 120 1.49 -13.39 -15.06
CA ARG A 120 1.61 -12.58 -16.29
C ARG A 120 2.90 -12.86 -17.03
N ARG A 121 2.80 -12.97 -18.36
CA ARG A 121 3.97 -12.88 -19.25
C ARG A 121 4.46 -11.45 -19.31
N PHE A 122 5.78 -11.27 -19.42
CA PHE A 122 6.42 -9.97 -19.54
C PHE A 122 7.61 -10.05 -20.51
N ASP A 123 8.03 -8.89 -20.98
CA ASP A 123 9.22 -8.70 -21.81
C ASP A 123 10.21 -7.76 -21.13
N VAL A 124 11.50 -8.03 -21.30
CA VAL A 124 12.59 -7.10 -21.01
C VAL A 124 13.10 -6.61 -22.36
N LEU A 125 13.16 -5.30 -22.54
CA LEU A 125 13.61 -4.66 -23.78
C LEU A 125 15.05 -4.22 -23.56
N GLU A 126 16.01 -5.01 -24.05
CA GLU A 126 17.44 -4.91 -23.69
C GLU A 126 18.04 -3.54 -24.06
N ASP A 127 17.61 -2.95 -25.18
CA ASP A 127 18.03 -1.64 -25.66
C ASP A 127 17.25 -0.44 -25.04
N GLU A 128 16.23 -0.67 -24.21
CA GLU A 128 15.36 0.39 -23.68
C GLU A 128 15.48 0.62 -22.16
N ARG A 129 15.90 1.83 -21.78
CA ARG A 129 15.87 2.26 -20.36
C ARG A 129 14.51 2.82 -19.94
N ARG A 130 13.71 2.00 -19.25
CA ARG A 130 12.41 2.39 -18.65
C ARG A 130 12.49 2.52 -17.12
N ILE A 131 11.48 3.17 -16.50
CA ILE A 131 11.36 3.30 -15.03
C ILE A 131 11.11 1.93 -14.38
N VAL A 132 10.19 1.15 -14.96
CA VAL A 132 10.01 -0.27 -14.68
C VAL A 132 10.74 -1.04 -15.78
N PRO A 133 11.71 -1.92 -15.47
CA PRO A 133 12.62 -2.51 -16.47
C PRO A 133 12.00 -3.66 -17.30
N PHE A 134 10.68 -3.79 -17.32
CA PHE A 134 9.94 -4.78 -18.09
C PHE A 134 8.53 -4.26 -18.42
N SER A 135 7.99 -4.70 -19.55
CA SER A 135 6.58 -4.48 -19.93
C SER A 135 5.79 -5.77 -19.73
N LEU A 136 4.61 -5.70 -19.11
CA LEU A 136 3.70 -6.84 -19.08
C LEU A 136 3.06 -7.01 -20.46
N ARG A 137 2.99 -8.25 -20.96
CA ARG A 137 2.24 -8.54 -22.19
C ARG A 137 0.73 -8.40 -21.92
N PRO A 138 -0.06 -7.89 -22.87
CA PRO A 138 -1.51 -7.98 -22.76
C PRO A 138 -1.94 -9.45 -22.71
N GLU A 139 -3.04 -9.72 -22.01
CA GLU A 139 -3.74 -10.99 -22.13
C GLU A 139 -4.48 -11.02 -23.46
N ASN A 140 -3.85 -11.61 -24.47
CA ASN A 140 -4.58 -12.17 -25.60
C ASN A 140 -5.39 -13.35 -25.06
N GLY A 141 -6.72 -13.28 -25.19
CA GLY A 141 -7.64 -14.40 -24.94
C GLY A 141 -7.60 -15.45 -26.03
#